data_AF-A0A3D9L6M4-F1
#
_entry.id   AF-A0A3D9L6M4-F1
#
_cell.length_a   1.000
_cell.length_b   1.000
_cell.length_c   1.000
_cell.angle_alpha   90.00
_cell.angle_beta   90.00
_cell.angle_gamma   90.00
#
_symmetry.space_group_name_H-M   'P 1'
#
loop_
_entity.id
_entity.type
_entity.pdbx_description
1 polymer ?
#
loop_
_entity_poly.entity_id
_entity_poly.type
_entity_poly.pdbx_seq_one_letter_code
_entity_poly.pdbx_strand_id
1 'polypeptide(L)'
;MPKMNIQRSKLINAPIAQVYDKVADFSHWTAWSPWLLMEPEATVTVSDDCKSYSWEGQRVGSGEMSITDEAANEWVNIDLTFLKPWKSHAKVRFELKPKDDQTEVTWYMDSSLPWFMFWMKKLTEAFIGMDYERGLNLLRDYSEDGEVHSKLEFVGETDYPGCDYVGVTKTCAISDIGAEMSKDFEALGKLTADSEVTNEPFSVYHKWDMVGQKAKYTAGIPVAKVPDELPDGMISGKLPATKIYKLRHTGPYEHLGNAWTTMMNMQRGKAFKHRKGIHPFETYVSDPSNTSPNELVTDVNFAIK
;
A
#
# COMPACT_ATOMS: atom_id res chain seq x y z
N MET A 1 -12.69 -26.66 -7.36
CA MET A 1 -12.39 -25.23 -7.14
C MET A 1 -10.89 -25.09 -6.93
N PRO A 2 -10.18 -24.23 -7.69
CA PRO A 2 -8.75 -24.00 -7.47
C PRO A 2 -8.51 -23.50 -6.04
N LYS A 3 -7.74 -24.26 -5.26
CA LYS A 3 -7.34 -23.88 -3.90
C LYS A 3 -6.27 -22.79 -3.96
N MET A 4 -6.35 -21.84 -3.04
CA MET A 4 -5.35 -20.81 -2.80
C MET A 4 -4.86 -20.97 -1.37
N ASN A 5 -3.54 -20.94 -1.21
CA ASN A 5 -2.88 -20.87 0.09
C ASN A 5 -1.93 -19.68 0.02
N ILE A 6 -2.20 -18.67 0.85
CA ILE A 6 -1.41 -17.45 0.92
C ILE A 6 -0.83 -17.41 2.33
N GLN A 7 0.45 -17.05 2.42
CA GLN A 7 1.08 -16.73 3.69
C GLN A 7 2.03 -15.55 3.54
N ARG A 8 2.13 -14.74 4.59
CA ARG A 8 3.14 -13.69 4.74
C ARG A 8 3.63 -13.64 6.17
N SER A 9 4.89 -13.28 6.34
CA SER A 9 5.53 -13.24 7.64
C SER A 9 6.20 -11.90 7.86
N LYS A 10 6.24 -11.46 9.11
CA LYS A 10 6.94 -10.25 9.54
C LYS A 10 7.54 -10.49 10.92
N LEU A 11 8.75 -10.00 11.11
CA LEU A 11 9.39 -9.93 12.42
C LEU A 11 8.96 -8.63 13.09
N ILE A 12 8.44 -8.74 14.30
CA ILE A 12 7.94 -7.62 15.10
C ILE A 12 8.79 -7.52 16.36
N ASN A 13 9.34 -6.35 16.61
CA ASN A 13 10.18 -6.04 17.77
C ASN A 13 9.33 -5.80 19.03
N ALA A 14 8.49 -6.77 19.37
CA ALA A 14 7.64 -6.75 20.55
C ALA A 14 7.51 -8.16 21.16
N PRO A 15 7.33 -8.27 22.49
CA PRO A 15 7.09 -9.54 23.15
C PRO A 15 5.87 -10.27 22.60
N ILE A 16 5.94 -11.61 22.54
CA ILE A 16 4.89 -12.44 21.92
C ILE A 16 3.50 -12.25 22.53
N ALA A 17 3.43 -11.99 23.83
CA ALA A 17 2.15 -11.72 24.51
C ALA A 17 1.48 -10.43 24.03
N GLN A 18 2.28 -9.40 23.76
CA GLN A 18 1.79 -8.12 23.23
C GLN A 18 1.27 -8.30 21.81
N VAL A 19 2.01 -9.03 20.97
CA VAL A 19 1.61 -9.29 19.59
C VAL A 19 0.38 -10.21 19.52
N TYR A 20 0.33 -11.24 20.36
CA TYR A 20 -0.80 -12.16 20.48
C TYR A 20 -2.09 -11.40 20.81
N ASP A 21 -2.06 -10.52 21.80
CA ASP A 21 -3.18 -9.65 22.18
C ASP A 21 -3.75 -8.88 20.99
N LYS A 22 -2.88 -8.34 20.12
CA LYS A 22 -3.31 -7.52 18.96
C LYS A 22 -3.98 -8.31 17.84
N VAL A 23 -3.75 -9.62 17.76
CA VAL A 23 -4.36 -10.50 16.75
C VAL A 23 -5.52 -11.34 17.30
N ALA A 24 -5.50 -11.67 18.60
CA ALA A 24 -6.49 -12.50 19.28
C ALA A 24 -7.69 -11.72 19.87
N ASP A 25 -7.64 -10.39 19.84
CA ASP A 25 -8.72 -9.51 20.27
C ASP A 25 -9.09 -8.56 19.11
N PHE A 26 -10.32 -8.69 18.60
CA PHE A 26 -10.77 -7.90 17.45
C PHE A 26 -11.07 -6.43 17.76
N SER A 27 -11.08 -6.01 19.03
CA SER A 27 -11.14 -4.59 19.38
C SER A 27 -9.89 -3.83 18.92
N HIS A 28 -8.76 -4.51 18.74
CA HIS A 28 -7.51 -3.94 18.25
C HIS A 28 -7.43 -3.80 16.72
N TRP A 29 -8.21 -4.56 15.96
CA TRP A 29 -8.06 -4.64 14.50
C TRP A 29 -8.42 -3.35 13.78
N THR A 30 -9.27 -2.50 14.36
CA THR A 30 -9.61 -1.19 13.78
C THR A 30 -8.40 -0.26 13.69
N ALA A 31 -7.40 -0.43 14.56
CA ALA A 31 -6.20 0.40 14.58
C ALA A 31 -5.24 0.08 13.43
N TRP A 32 -5.13 -1.20 13.03
CA TRP A 32 -4.07 -1.66 12.12
C TRP A 32 -4.57 -2.38 10.86
N SER A 33 -5.88 -2.57 10.70
CA SER A 33 -6.44 -3.25 9.52
C SER A 33 -6.10 -2.47 8.23
N PRO A 34 -5.40 -3.11 7.27
CA PRO A 34 -5.00 -2.46 6.02
C PRO A 34 -6.19 -2.15 5.10
N TRP A 35 -7.37 -2.72 5.38
CA TRP A 35 -8.60 -2.44 4.66
C TRP A 35 -9.39 -1.30 5.30
N LEU A 36 -9.54 -1.27 6.64
CA LEU A 36 -10.26 -0.18 7.31
C LEU A 36 -9.54 1.16 7.16
N LEU A 37 -8.22 1.15 7.08
CA LEU A 37 -7.42 2.34 6.75
C LEU A 37 -7.83 2.95 5.38
N MET A 38 -8.24 2.12 4.42
CA MET A 38 -8.70 2.59 3.10
C MET A 38 -10.11 3.20 3.13
N GLU A 39 -10.88 2.96 4.19
CA GLU A 39 -12.25 3.46 4.37
C GLU A 39 -12.55 3.70 5.86
N PRO A 40 -12.06 4.82 6.44
CA PRO A 40 -12.25 5.13 7.87
C PRO A 40 -13.71 5.25 8.31
N GLU A 41 -14.62 5.51 7.37
CA GLU A 41 -16.07 5.61 7.59
C GLU A 41 -16.78 4.24 7.58
N ALA A 42 -16.05 3.13 7.38
CA ALA A 42 -16.64 1.80 7.43
C ALA A 42 -17.16 1.49 8.83
N THR A 43 -18.38 0.98 8.91
CA THR A 43 -18.97 0.58 10.19
C THR A 43 -18.36 -0.74 10.61
N VAL A 44 -17.86 -0.79 11.85
CA VAL A 44 -17.32 -2.00 12.47
C VAL A 44 -18.12 -2.31 13.73
N THR A 45 -18.51 -3.57 13.88
CA THR A 45 -19.13 -4.09 15.12
C THR A 45 -18.30 -5.25 15.64
N VAL A 46 -17.83 -5.12 16.87
CA VAL A 46 -17.09 -6.15 17.62
C VAL A 46 -18.01 -6.73 18.69
N SER A 47 -17.98 -8.05 18.89
CA SER A 47 -18.73 -8.71 19.96
C SER A 47 -18.20 -8.35 21.34
N ASP A 48 -19.02 -8.53 22.39
CA ASP A 48 -18.64 -8.21 23.78
C ASP A 48 -17.41 -8.99 24.27
N ASP A 49 -17.22 -10.23 23.79
CA ASP A 49 -16.05 -11.07 24.08
C ASP A 49 -14.84 -10.76 23.17
N CYS A 50 -14.99 -9.81 22.25
CA CYS A 50 -14.00 -9.41 21.25
C CYS A 50 -13.50 -10.53 20.32
N LYS A 51 -14.24 -11.65 20.23
CA LYS A 51 -13.90 -12.82 19.39
C LYS A 51 -14.63 -12.86 18.05
N SER A 52 -15.56 -11.94 17.80
CA SER A 52 -16.24 -11.78 16.51
C SER A 52 -16.24 -10.32 16.07
N TYR A 53 -16.16 -10.11 14.76
CA TYR A 53 -16.02 -8.81 14.12
C TYR A 53 -16.81 -8.83 12.81
N SER A 54 -17.55 -7.77 12.55
CA SER A 54 -18.21 -7.55 11.25
C SER A 54 -17.96 -6.14 10.76
N TRP A 55 -17.95 -5.99 9.44
CA TRP A 55 -17.73 -4.70 8.79
C TRP A 55 -18.70 -4.49 7.64
N GLU A 56 -19.04 -3.23 7.38
CA GLU A 56 -19.75 -2.79 6.18
C GLU A 56 -19.18 -1.44 5.72
N GLY A 57 -18.73 -1.41 4.48
CA GLY A 57 -18.22 -0.22 3.80
C GLY A 57 -18.50 -0.27 2.30
N GLN A 58 -18.46 0.88 1.65
CA GLN A 58 -18.69 1.02 0.21
C GLN A 58 -17.50 0.51 -0.62
N ARG A 59 -16.26 0.65 -0.12
CA ARG A 59 -15.01 0.26 -0.80
C ARG A 59 -14.50 -1.08 -0.29
N VAL A 60 -14.55 -1.31 1.02
CA VAL A 60 -14.10 -2.55 1.67
C VAL A 60 -15.13 -3.67 1.62
N GLY A 61 -16.32 -3.39 1.08
CA GLY A 61 -17.44 -4.34 1.01
C GLY A 61 -17.97 -4.67 2.40
N SER A 62 -18.50 -5.88 2.56
CA SER A 62 -18.93 -6.33 3.88
C SER A 62 -18.68 -7.80 4.13
N GLY A 63 -18.58 -8.13 5.40
CA GLY A 63 -18.29 -9.47 5.86
C GLY A 63 -18.24 -9.55 7.37
N GLU A 64 -17.85 -10.73 7.82
CA GLU A 64 -17.72 -11.07 9.22
C GLU A 64 -16.58 -12.06 9.41
N MET A 65 -15.99 -12.03 10.59
CA MET A 65 -15.00 -12.99 11.02
C MET A 65 -15.18 -13.36 12.49
N SER A 66 -14.86 -14.60 12.84
CA SER A 66 -14.89 -15.10 14.21
C SER A 66 -13.66 -15.95 14.50
N ILE A 67 -13.10 -15.80 15.70
CA ILE A 67 -12.08 -16.70 16.22
C ILE A 67 -12.76 -18.02 16.55
N THR A 68 -12.27 -19.10 15.94
CA THR A 68 -12.85 -20.44 16.08
C THR A 68 -12.10 -21.31 17.07
N ASP A 69 -10.80 -21.06 17.19
CA ASP A 69 -9.89 -21.80 18.06
C ASP A 69 -8.61 -20.96 18.24
N GLU A 70 -7.94 -21.08 19.38
CA GLU A 70 -6.68 -20.37 19.66
C GLU A 70 -5.84 -21.07 20.72
N ALA A 71 -4.52 -20.90 20.65
CA ALA A 71 -3.60 -21.24 21.72
C ALA A 71 -2.79 -19.99 22.07
N ALA A 72 -2.87 -19.60 23.34
CA ALA A 72 -2.26 -18.37 23.84
C ALA A 72 -0.78 -18.27 23.44
N ASN A 73 -0.39 -17.15 22.84
CA ASN A 73 0.98 -16.87 22.36
C ASN A 73 1.52 -17.84 21.30
N GLU A 74 0.68 -18.67 20.68
CA GLU A 74 1.13 -19.61 19.64
C GLU A 74 0.38 -19.36 18.33
N TRP A 75 -0.95 -19.34 18.35
CA TRP A 75 -1.75 -19.16 17.14
C TRP A 75 -3.21 -18.78 17.40
N VAL A 76 -3.84 -18.22 16.37
CA VAL A 76 -5.27 -17.85 16.34
C VAL A 76 -5.87 -18.32 15.01
N ASN A 77 -6.92 -19.13 15.05
CA ASN A 77 -7.67 -19.58 13.86
C ASN A 77 -8.95 -18.77 13.71
N ILE A 78 -9.20 -18.24 12.51
CA ILE A 78 -10.30 -17.34 12.19
C ILE A 78 -11.11 -17.89 11.02
N ASP A 79 -12.43 -17.89 11.16
CA ASP A 79 -13.35 -18.10 10.05
C ASP A 79 -13.72 -16.74 9.46
N LEU A 80 -13.47 -16.56 8.17
CA LEU A 80 -13.74 -15.32 7.45
C LEU A 80 -14.82 -15.54 6.40
N THR A 81 -15.88 -14.74 6.46
CA THR A 81 -16.97 -14.73 5.48
C THR A 81 -17.09 -13.35 4.86
N PHE A 82 -16.81 -13.27 3.55
CA PHE A 82 -17.19 -12.11 2.76
C PHE A 82 -18.66 -12.23 2.36
N LEU A 83 -19.41 -11.14 2.46
CA LEU A 83 -20.82 -11.05 2.09
C LEU A 83 -21.01 -10.24 0.80
N LYS A 84 -20.34 -9.09 0.69
CA LYS A 84 -20.40 -8.19 -0.48
C LYS A 84 -18.99 -7.83 -0.97
N PRO A 85 -18.80 -7.64 -2.29
CA PRO A 85 -19.80 -7.75 -3.36
C PRO A 85 -20.12 -9.22 -3.75
N TRP A 86 -19.29 -10.17 -3.33
CA TRP A 86 -19.47 -11.58 -3.61
C TRP A 86 -19.29 -12.40 -2.34
N LYS A 87 -20.19 -13.35 -2.12
CA LYS A 87 -20.08 -14.26 -0.99
C LYS A 87 -18.88 -15.19 -1.19
N SER A 88 -18.00 -15.25 -0.20
CA SER A 88 -16.90 -16.21 -0.18
C SER A 88 -16.49 -16.52 1.25
N HIS A 89 -15.82 -17.66 1.43
CA HIS A 89 -15.35 -18.13 2.73
C HIS A 89 -13.85 -18.42 2.66
N ALA A 90 -13.15 -18.10 3.74
CA ALA A 90 -11.74 -18.42 3.91
C ALA A 90 -11.48 -18.86 5.36
N LYS A 91 -10.48 -19.73 5.52
CA LYS A 91 -9.89 -20.05 6.82
C LYS A 91 -8.62 -19.21 6.94
N VAL A 92 -8.51 -18.45 8.01
CA VAL A 92 -7.39 -17.56 8.29
C VAL A 92 -6.68 -18.06 9.54
N ARG A 93 -5.36 -17.94 9.59
CA ARG A 93 -4.58 -18.26 10.79
C ARG A 93 -3.49 -17.24 11.01
N PHE A 94 -3.29 -16.83 12.26
CA PHE A 94 -2.04 -16.24 12.70
C PHE A 94 -1.23 -17.30 13.44
N GLU A 95 0.05 -17.41 13.12
CA GLU A 95 1.03 -18.20 13.88
C GLU A 95 2.09 -17.24 14.41
N LEU A 96 2.43 -17.39 15.69
CA LEU A 96 3.41 -16.57 16.38
C LEU A 96 4.55 -17.47 16.85
N LYS A 97 5.78 -17.06 16.56
CA LYS A 97 6.99 -17.76 17.00
C LYS A 97 7.92 -16.79 17.71
N PRO A 98 8.38 -17.09 18.94
CA PRO A 98 9.38 -16.26 19.60
C PRO A 98 10.70 -16.35 18.83
N LYS A 99 11.36 -15.20 18.64
CA LYS A 99 12.72 -15.06 18.11
C LYS A 99 13.46 -14.07 19.00
N ASP A 100 14.13 -14.59 20.02
CA ASP A 100 14.75 -13.78 21.07
C ASP A 100 13.72 -12.85 21.73
N ASP A 101 13.99 -11.54 21.76
CA ASP A 101 13.06 -10.51 22.29
C ASP A 101 12.02 -10.04 21.25
N GLN A 102 11.96 -10.71 20.09
CA GLN A 102 11.07 -10.40 18.97
C GLN A 102 10.08 -11.54 18.71
N THR A 103 9.07 -11.24 17.92
CA THR A 103 8.03 -12.20 17.52
C THR A 103 7.96 -12.28 16.01
N GLU A 104 8.16 -13.46 15.44
CA GLU A 104 7.81 -13.72 14.05
C GLU A 104 6.32 -14.06 13.97
N VAL A 105 5.56 -13.21 13.26
CA VAL A 105 4.14 -13.44 12.98
C VAL A 105 4.01 -13.91 11.55
N THR A 106 3.26 -14.99 11.33
CA THR A 106 2.86 -15.44 10.00
C THR A 106 1.35 -15.44 9.88
N TRP A 107 0.84 -14.74 8.86
CA TRP A 107 -0.58 -14.66 8.53
C TRP A 107 -0.88 -15.53 7.32
N TYR A 108 -1.76 -16.51 7.51
CA TYR A 108 -2.18 -17.51 6.53
C TYR A 108 -3.62 -17.29 6.08
N MET A 109 -3.89 -17.65 4.82
CA MET A 109 -5.24 -17.79 4.27
C MET A 109 -5.34 -19.05 3.42
N ASP A 110 -6.30 -19.90 3.76
CA ASP A 110 -6.80 -20.96 2.91
C ASP A 110 -8.16 -20.57 2.35
N SER A 111 -8.25 -20.51 1.02
CA SER A 111 -9.52 -20.24 0.34
C SER A 111 -9.58 -20.97 -1.00
N SER A 112 -10.66 -20.76 -1.74
CA SER A 112 -10.80 -21.31 -3.08
C SER A 112 -11.55 -20.34 -3.98
N LEU A 113 -11.19 -20.35 -5.26
CA LEU A 113 -11.93 -19.62 -6.27
C LEU A 113 -12.98 -20.52 -6.92
N PRO A 114 -14.14 -19.96 -7.33
CA PRO A 114 -14.99 -20.60 -8.32
C PRO A 114 -14.17 -21.08 -9.52
N TRP A 115 -14.47 -22.27 -10.02
CA TRP A 115 -13.65 -22.90 -11.07
C TRP A 115 -13.50 -22.03 -12.31
N PHE A 116 -14.55 -21.33 -12.71
CA PHE A 116 -14.52 -20.41 -13.85
C PHE A 116 -13.63 -19.16 -13.62
N MET A 117 -12.97 -19.00 -12.47
CA MET A 117 -12.01 -17.92 -12.22
C MET A 117 -10.57 -18.42 -12.09
N PHE A 118 -10.28 -19.67 -12.50
CA PHE A 118 -8.97 -20.30 -12.28
C PHE A 118 -7.79 -19.52 -12.86
N TRP A 119 -7.96 -18.80 -13.98
CA TRP A 119 -6.90 -17.98 -14.59
C TRP A 119 -6.54 -16.74 -13.77
N MET A 120 -7.42 -16.29 -12.87
CA MET A 120 -7.16 -15.15 -11.97
C MET A 120 -6.42 -15.55 -10.71
N LYS A 121 -6.27 -16.87 -10.43
CA LYS A 121 -5.68 -17.39 -9.19
C LYS A 121 -4.39 -16.68 -8.79
N LYS A 122 -3.37 -16.66 -9.65
CA LYS A 122 -2.07 -16.04 -9.35
C LYS A 122 -2.17 -14.56 -9.04
N LEU A 123 -3.05 -13.86 -9.75
CA LEU A 123 -3.27 -12.43 -9.55
C LEU A 123 -4.00 -12.18 -8.21
N THR A 124 -5.00 -12.98 -7.87
CA THR A 124 -5.69 -12.92 -6.57
C THR A 124 -4.75 -13.23 -5.41
N GLU A 125 -3.92 -14.27 -5.52
CA GLU A 125 -2.89 -14.61 -4.52
C GLU A 125 -1.89 -13.46 -4.33
N ALA A 126 -1.50 -12.78 -5.42
CA ALA A 126 -0.62 -11.62 -5.35
C ALA A 126 -1.29 -10.42 -4.66
N PHE A 127 -2.56 -10.11 -4.98
CA PHE A 127 -3.30 -9.02 -4.32
C PHE A 127 -3.45 -9.26 -2.82
N ILE A 128 -3.90 -10.46 -2.42
CA ILE A 128 -4.08 -10.81 -1.01
C ILE A 128 -2.74 -10.83 -0.29
N GLY A 129 -1.69 -11.34 -0.95
CA GLY A 129 -0.33 -11.30 -0.41
C GLY A 129 0.16 -9.88 -0.10
N MET A 130 -0.08 -8.92 -1.00
CA MET A 130 0.24 -7.51 -0.74
C MET A 130 -0.60 -6.91 0.39
N ASP A 131 -1.89 -7.25 0.48
CA ASP A 131 -2.73 -6.79 1.59
C ASP A 131 -2.21 -7.32 2.94
N TYR A 132 -1.74 -8.57 2.98
CA TYR A 132 -1.15 -9.16 4.17
C TYR A 132 0.20 -8.54 4.53
N GLU A 133 1.04 -8.22 3.53
CA GLU A 133 2.28 -7.46 3.75
C GLU A 133 1.98 -6.07 4.35
N ARG A 134 1.02 -5.34 3.79
CA ARG A 134 0.58 -4.04 4.34
C ARG A 134 0.06 -4.18 5.76
N GLY A 135 -0.82 -5.16 6.00
CA GLY A 135 -1.40 -5.39 7.32
C GLY A 135 -0.37 -5.79 8.37
N LEU A 136 0.61 -6.63 8.00
CA LEU A 136 1.71 -7.00 8.90
C LEU A 136 2.65 -5.82 9.19
N ASN A 137 2.85 -4.90 8.25
CA ASN A 137 3.59 -3.66 8.52
C ASN A 137 2.83 -2.77 9.51
N LEU A 138 1.52 -2.60 9.36
CA LEU A 138 0.70 -1.83 10.29
C LEU A 138 0.62 -2.49 11.68
N LEU A 139 0.46 -3.83 11.72
CA LEU A 139 0.48 -4.60 12.97
C LEU A 139 1.81 -4.46 13.69
N ARG A 140 2.93 -4.43 12.95
CA ARG A 140 4.27 -4.22 13.50
C ARG A 140 4.32 -2.90 14.24
N ASP A 141 4.01 -1.78 13.58
CA ASP A 141 4.05 -0.45 14.20
C ASP A 141 3.17 -0.43 15.46
N TYR A 142 1.91 -0.85 15.31
CA TYR A 142 0.94 -0.86 16.40
C TYR A 142 1.37 -1.73 17.59
N SER A 143 2.13 -2.79 17.32
CA SER A 143 2.69 -3.66 18.37
C SER A 143 3.97 -3.09 18.98
N GLU A 144 4.75 -2.29 18.27
CA GLU A 144 6.04 -1.76 18.74
C GLU A 144 5.88 -0.44 19.51
N ASP A 145 5.00 0.45 19.09
CA ASP A 145 4.84 1.78 19.68
C ASP A 145 3.39 2.18 20.00
N GLY A 146 2.41 1.37 19.61
CA GLY A 146 0.99 1.58 19.94
C GLY A 146 0.22 2.45 18.95
N GLU A 147 0.82 2.85 17.83
CA GLU A 147 0.15 3.58 16.75
C GLU A 147 0.55 3.06 15.37
N VAL A 148 -0.12 3.53 14.31
CA VAL A 148 0.23 3.18 12.94
C VAL A 148 0.77 4.39 12.21
N HIS A 149 1.88 4.24 11.49
CA HIS A 149 2.55 5.35 10.81
C HIS A 149 2.06 5.51 9.37
N SER A 150 0.75 5.45 9.15
CA SER A 150 0.16 5.52 7.81
C SER A 150 -1.15 6.29 7.85
N LYS A 151 -1.08 7.59 7.58
CA LYS A 151 -2.27 8.45 7.51
C LYS A 151 -2.65 8.74 6.06
N LEU A 152 -3.93 8.56 5.74
CA LEU A 152 -4.50 8.91 4.44
C LEU A 152 -5.41 10.13 4.55
N GLU A 153 -5.20 11.10 3.68
CA GLU A 153 -6.05 12.28 3.53
C GLU A 153 -6.61 12.34 2.09
N PHE A 154 -7.93 12.26 1.98
CA PHE A 154 -8.67 12.29 0.71
C PHE A 154 -8.82 13.73 0.21
N VAL A 155 -7.75 14.30 -0.34
CA VAL A 155 -7.74 15.67 -0.88
C VAL A 155 -8.77 15.84 -2.01
N GLY A 156 -9.00 14.79 -2.81
CA GLY A 156 -10.06 14.77 -3.81
C GLY A 156 -9.61 15.29 -5.18
N GLU A 157 -10.56 15.83 -5.95
CA GLU A 157 -10.29 16.32 -7.30
C GLU A 157 -9.56 17.67 -7.26
N THR A 158 -8.46 17.79 -7.99
CA THR A 158 -7.68 19.03 -8.11
C THR A 158 -7.03 19.14 -9.49
N ASP A 159 -6.51 20.31 -9.83
CA ASP A 159 -5.79 20.55 -11.08
C ASP A 159 -4.28 20.38 -10.86
N TYR A 160 -3.64 19.57 -11.70
CA TYR A 160 -2.18 19.47 -11.79
C TYR A 160 -1.68 20.42 -12.89
N PRO A 161 -0.76 21.36 -12.59
CA PRO A 161 -0.35 22.40 -13.54
C PRO A 161 0.47 21.86 -14.72
N GLY A 162 0.99 20.64 -14.61
CA GLY A 162 1.95 20.09 -15.55
C GLY A 162 3.37 20.60 -15.29
N CYS A 163 4.35 19.94 -15.88
CA CYS A 163 5.75 20.37 -15.86
C CYS A 163 6.53 19.78 -17.02
N ASP A 164 7.58 20.49 -17.41
CA ASP A 164 8.72 19.89 -18.11
C ASP A 164 9.71 19.39 -17.05
N TYR A 165 10.38 18.28 -17.32
CA TYR A 165 11.23 17.62 -16.33
C TYR A 165 12.47 16.99 -16.96
N VAL A 166 13.48 16.77 -16.13
CA VAL A 166 14.55 15.79 -16.37
C VAL A 166 14.36 14.58 -15.46
N GLY A 167 14.72 13.40 -15.91
CA GLY A 167 14.39 12.16 -15.21
C GLY A 167 15.20 10.95 -15.62
N VAL A 168 14.96 9.84 -14.93
CA VAL A 168 15.51 8.52 -15.22
C VAL A 168 14.36 7.53 -15.33
N THR A 169 14.33 6.73 -16.41
CA THR A 169 13.39 5.61 -16.55
C THR A 169 14.09 4.30 -16.24
N LYS A 170 13.56 3.53 -15.28
CA LYS A 170 14.15 2.25 -14.87
C LYS A 170 13.10 1.14 -14.81
N THR A 171 13.57 -0.09 -14.98
CA THR A 171 12.80 -1.31 -14.64
C THR A 171 13.59 -2.11 -13.62
N CYS A 172 13.00 -2.37 -12.45
CA CYS A 172 13.64 -3.11 -11.36
C CYS A 172 12.65 -4.11 -10.72
N ALA A 173 13.13 -4.92 -9.78
CA ALA A 173 12.24 -5.68 -8.91
C ALA A 173 11.44 -4.71 -8.01
N ILE A 174 10.21 -5.08 -7.67
CA ILE A 174 9.36 -4.26 -6.78
C ILE A 174 10.02 -4.09 -5.41
N SER A 175 10.69 -5.14 -4.89
CA SER A 175 11.44 -5.11 -3.62
C SER A 175 12.56 -4.08 -3.59
N ASP A 176 13.14 -3.76 -4.76
CA ASP A 176 14.34 -2.93 -4.86
C ASP A 176 14.01 -1.47 -5.18
N ILE A 177 12.72 -1.16 -5.37
CA ILE A 177 12.30 0.13 -5.91
C ILE A 177 12.73 1.31 -5.05
N GLY A 178 12.65 1.19 -3.72
CA GLY A 178 13.07 2.25 -2.81
C GLY A 178 14.56 2.54 -2.94
N ALA A 179 15.40 1.51 -2.91
CA ALA A 179 16.85 1.64 -3.03
C ALA A 179 17.27 2.18 -4.41
N GLU A 180 16.62 1.73 -5.49
CA GLU A 180 16.89 2.23 -6.83
C GLU A 180 16.43 3.68 -7.01
N MET A 181 15.27 4.04 -6.45
CA MET A 181 14.72 5.38 -6.55
C MET A 181 15.55 6.40 -5.75
N SER A 182 16.09 6.02 -4.58
CA SER A 182 17.04 6.86 -3.85
C SER A 182 18.28 7.20 -4.68
N LYS A 183 18.87 6.21 -5.37
CA LYS A 183 20.03 6.44 -6.26
C LYS A 183 19.66 7.35 -7.43
N ASP A 184 18.48 7.15 -8.01
CA ASP A 184 18.03 7.94 -9.15
C ASP A 184 17.77 9.40 -8.76
N PHE A 185 17.16 9.66 -7.59
CA PHE A 185 16.99 11.03 -7.08
C PHE A 185 18.31 11.69 -6.66
N GLU A 186 19.28 10.94 -6.14
CA GLU A 186 20.61 11.48 -5.87
C GLU A 186 21.29 11.95 -7.17
N ALA A 187 21.22 11.13 -8.22
CA ALA A 187 21.79 11.46 -9.52
C ALA A 187 21.07 12.65 -10.18
N LEU A 188 19.73 12.68 -10.12
CA LEU A 188 18.93 13.79 -10.63
C LEU A 188 19.20 15.08 -9.86
N GLY A 189 19.29 15.03 -8.52
CA GLY A 189 19.59 16.19 -7.69
C GLY A 189 20.95 16.82 -8.02
N LYS A 190 21.97 16.00 -8.34
CA LYS A 190 23.27 16.51 -8.84
C LYS A 190 23.14 17.18 -10.20
N LEU A 191 22.38 16.60 -11.12
CA LEU A 191 22.16 17.14 -12.46
C LEU A 191 21.42 18.48 -12.42
N THR A 192 20.44 18.62 -11.52
CA THR A 192 19.57 19.80 -11.42
C THR A 192 20.01 20.81 -10.37
N ALA A 193 21.23 20.70 -9.82
CA ALA A 193 21.68 21.55 -8.72
C ALA A 193 21.61 23.06 -9.04
N ASP A 194 21.88 23.44 -10.29
CA ASP A 194 21.82 24.83 -10.78
C ASP A 194 20.53 25.15 -11.54
N SER A 195 19.57 24.22 -11.59
CA SER A 195 18.30 24.40 -12.28
C SER A 195 17.24 25.01 -11.36
N GLU A 196 16.38 25.86 -11.92
CA GLU A 196 15.17 26.31 -11.22
C GLU A 196 14.12 25.17 -11.23
N VAL A 197 13.83 24.62 -10.04
CA VAL A 197 12.83 23.56 -9.85
C VAL A 197 11.44 24.18 -9.73
N THR A 198 10.50 23.74 -10.56
CA THR A 198 9.19 24.40 -10.72
C THR A 198 8.04 23.77 -9.94
N ASN A 199 8.14 22.49 -9.60
CA ASN A 199 7.15 21.69 -8.86
C ASN A 199 7.86 20.62 -8.03
N GLU A 200 7.11 19.88 -7.21
CA GLU A 200 7.63 18.76 -6.43
C GLU A 200 8.27 17.67 -7.33
N PRO A 201 9.41 17.08 -6.92
CA PRO A 201 9.92 15.86 -7.52
C PRO A 201 8.84 14.78 -7.55
N PHE A 202 8.88 13.92 -8.56
CA PHE A 202 7.82 12.96 -8.79
C PHE A 202 8.33 11.62 -9.30
N SER A 203 7.48 10.60 -9.20
CA SER A 203 7.68 9.34 -9.89
C SER A 203 6.43 8.94 -10.68
N VAL A 204 6.59 8.47 -11.92
CA VAL A 204 5.49 7.98 -12.77
C VAL A 204 5.63 6.47 -12.92
N TYR A 205 4.57 5.73 -12.62
CA TYR A 205 4.58 4.27 -12.70
C TYR A 205 4.00 3.78 -14.03
N HIS A 206 4.87 3.34 -14.94
CA HIS A 206 4.47 2.92 -16.29
C HIS A 206 3.99 1.48 -16.37
N LYS A 207 4.52 0.61 -15.51
CA LYS A 207 4.09 -0.78 -15.42
C LYS A 207 4.31 -1.28 -14.00
N TRP A 208 3.30 -1.92 -13.44
CA TRP A 208 3.37 -2.63 -12.17
C TRP A 208 3.00 -4.10 -12.41
N ASP A 209 4.02 -4.94 -12.60
CA ASP A 209 3.85 -6.36 -12.89
C ASP A 209 3.88 -7.16 -11.59
N MET A 210 2.71 -7.34 -10.97
CA MET A 210 2.59 -8.02 -9.68
C MET A 210 2.91 -9.51 -9.75
N VAL A 211 2.71 -10.15 -10.89
CA VAL A 211 3.01 -11.59 -11.04
C VAL A 211 4.49 -11.79 -11.34
N GLY A 212 5.07 -10.93 -12.18
CA GLY A 212 6.50 -10.92 -12.49
C GLY A 212 7.37 -10.23 -11.45
N GLN A 213 6.77 -9.60 -10.42
CA GLN A 213 7.42 -8.84 -9.35
C GLN A 213 8.36 -7.73 -9.85
N LYS A 214 7.95 -7.03 -10.91
CA LYS A 214 8.75 -5.96 -11.53
C LYS A 214 7.94 -4.68 -11.70
N ALA A 215 8.60 -3.55 -11.49
CA ALA A 215 8.05 -2.24 -11.76
C ALA A 215 8.87 -1.54 -12.85
N LYS A 216 8.20 -0.78 -13.72
CA LYS A 216 8.82 0.21 -14.60
C LYS A 216 8.33 1.58 -14.17
N TYR A 217 9.23 2.46 -13.79
CA TYR A 217 8.93 3.82 -13.36
C TYR A 217 9.84 4.84 -14.05
N THR A 218 9.45 6.11 -13.97
CA THR A 218 10.31 7.26 -14.25
C THR A 218 10.35 8.14 -13.02
N ALA A 219 11.53 8.38 -12.44
CA ALA A 219 11.74 9.43 -11.44
C ALA A 219 12.07 10.73 -12.18
N GLY A 220 11.56 11.86 -11.73
CA GLY A 220 11.75 13.15 -12.39
C GLY A 220 11.83 14.34 -11.43
N ILE A 221 12.66 15.31 -11.81
CA ILE A 221 12.71 16.63 -11.18
C ILE A 221 12.14 17.64 -12.20
N PRO A 222 11.02 18.31 -11.87
CA PRO A 222 10.48 19.41 -12.67
C PRO A 222 11.48 20.56 -12.78
N VAL A 223 11.70 21.09 -13.97
CA VAL A 223 12.64 22.21 -14.20
C VAL A 223 12.01 23.29 -15.07
N ALA A 224 12.37 24.56 -14.85
CA ALA A 224 11.90 25.68 -15.65
C ALA A 224 12.44 25.64 -17.08
N LYS A 225 13.67 25.13 -17.23
CA LYS A 225 14.32 24.89 -18.52
C LYS A 225 15.04 23.55 -18.49
N VAL A 226 14.78 22.71 -19.49
CA VAL A 226 15.53 21.46 -19.70
C VAL A 226 16.96 21.81 -20.13
N PRO A 227 18.00 21.20 -19.52
CA PRO A 227 19.38 21.35 -19.97
C PRO A 227 19.56 20.97 -21.44
N ASP A 228 20.40 21.72 -22.17
CA ASP A 228 20.60 21.51 -23.61
C ASP A 228 21.26 20.14 -23.91
N GLU A 229 22.07 19.63 -22.98
CA GLU A 229 22.68 18.30 -23.02
C GLU A 229 22.36 17.52 -21.75
N LEU A 230 22.04 16.22 -21.90
CA LEU A 230 21.75 15.31 -20.81
C LEU A 230 22.77 14.16 -20.79
N PRO A 231 23.26 13.76 -19.60
CA PRO A 231 24.12 12.57 -19.48
C PRO A 231 23.44 11.30 -19.98
N ASP A 232 24.25 10.30 -20.38
CA ASP A 232 23.75 8.99 -20.76
C ASP A 232 22.83 8.38 -19.68
N GLY A 233 21.66 7.91 -20.10
CA GLY A 233 20.65 7.32 -19.21
C GLY A 233 19.67 8.32 -18.58
N MET A 234 19.93 9.62 -18.70
CA MET A 234 18.98 10.68 -18.33
C MET A 234 18.06 11.00 -19.51
N ILE A 235 16.82 11.35 -19.20
CA ILE A 235 15.80 11.75 -20.18
C ILE A 235 15.21 13.10 -19.80
N SER A 236 14.61 13.78 -20.77
CA SER A 236 13.66 14.86 -20.51
C SER A 236 12.28 14.48 -20.98
N GLY A 237 11.26 15.09 -20.38
CA GLY A 237 9.89 14.89 -20.82
C GLY A 237 8.95 15.97 -20.30
N LYS A 238 7.66 15.72 -20.53
CA LYS A 238 6.58 16.58 -20.05
C LYS A 238 5.52 15.76 -19.37
N LEU A 239 5.15 16.14 -18.15
CA LEU A 239 3.92 15.68 -17.50
C LEU A 239 2.85 16.74 -17.79
N PRO A 240 1.80 16.44 -18.57
CA PRO A 240 0.86 17.46 -19.03
C PRO A 240 -0.02 17.97 -17.90
N ALA A 241 -0.46 19.22 -18.02
CA ALA A 241 -1.52 19.77 -17.19
C ALA A 241 -2.78 18.90 -17.29
N THR A 242 -3.35 18.50 -16.16
CA THR A 242 -4.53 17.63 -16.14
C THR A 242 -5.28 17.75 -14.82
N LYS A 243 -6.57 17.42 -14.83
CA LYS A 243 -7.28 17.10 -13.60
C LYS A 243 -6.75 15.79 -13.03
N ILE A 244 -6.62 15.74 -11.71
CA ILE A 244 -6.21 14.57 -10.94
C ILE A 244 -7.17 14.34 -9.79
N TYR A 245 -7.30 13.09 -9.36
CA TYR A 245 -7.72 12.77 -8.01
C TYR A 245 -6.46 12.57 -7.18
N LYS A 246 -6.36 13.28 -6.06
CA LYS A 246 -5.21 13.27 -5.16
C LYS A 246 -5.58 12.59 -3.84
N LEU A 247 -4.74 11.65 -3.44
CA LEU A 247 -4.75 11.07 -2.10
C LEU A 247 -3.40 11.33 -1.46
N ARG A 248 -3.39 12.01 -0.31
CA ARG A 248 -2.18 12.31 0.43
C ARG A 248 -1.90 11.22 1.44
N HIS A 249 -0.65 10.78 1.49
CA HIS A 249 -0.10 9.89 2.50
C HIS A 249 0.85 10.67 3.40
N THR A 250 0.69 10.51 4.71
CA THR A 250 1.68 10.95 5.70
C THR A 250 2.21 9.74 6.47
N GLY A 251 3.53 9.55 6.48
CA GLY A 251 4.22 8.41 7.07
C GLY A 251 5.32 7.84 6.17
N PRO A 252 6.10 6.85 6.65
CA PRO A 252 7.24 6.34 5.91
C PRO A 252 6.82 5.63 4.62
N TYR A 253 7.73 5.63 3.64
CA TYR A 253 7.48 5.07 2.30
C TYR A 253 7.10 3.58 2.31
N GLU A 254 7.47 2.83 3.35
CA GLU A 254 7.07 1.42 3.49
C GLU A 254 5.55 1.22 3.62
N HIS A 255 4.80 2.26 4.04
CA HIS A 255 3.34 2.23 4.07
C HIS A 255 2.67 2.88 2.85
N LEU A 256 3.45 3.41 1.89
CA LEU A 256 2.88 4.10 0.72
C LEU A 256 1.97 3.19 -0.13
N GLY A 257 2.19 1.87 -0.04
CA GLY A 257 1.29 0.86 -0.60
C GLY A 257 -0.17 0.99 -0.13
N ASN A 258 -0.43 1.57 1.04
CA ASN A 258 -1.78 1.86 1.53
C ASN A 258 -2.50 2.91 0.69
N ALA A 259 -1.82 4.01 0.34
CA ALA A 259 -2.38 5.04 -0.52
C ALA A 259 -2.60 4.50 -1.94
N TRP A 260 -1.63 3.76 -2.49
CA TRP A 260 -1.76 3.11 -3.79
C TRP A 260 -2.93 2.12 -3.86
N THR A 261 -3.06 1.24 -2.86
CA THR A 261 -4.14 0.25 -2.82
C THR A 261 -5.50 0.93 -2.71
N THR A 262 -5.57 2.02 -1.94
CA THR A 262 -6.77 2.87 -1.83
C THR A 262 -7.15 3.46 -3.19
N MET A 263 -6.22 4.17 -3.86
CA MET A 263 -6.48 4.79 -5.16
C MET A 263 -6.84 3.77 -6.25
N MET A 264 -6.17 2.62 -6.27
CA MET A 264 -6.47 1.52 -7.20
C MET A 264 -7.83 0.88 -6.92
N ASN A 265 -8.22 0.72 -5.64
CA ASN A 265 -9.55 0.27 -5.27
C ASN A 265 -10.61 1.28 -5.72
N MET A 266 -10.42 2.57 -5.45
CA MET A 266 -11.31 3.65 -5.88
C MET A 266 -11.48 3.71 -7.40
N GLN A 267 -10.39 3.56 -8.17
CA GLN A 267 -10.46 3.48 -9.62
C GLN A 267 -11.28 2.27 -10.08
N ARG A 268 -11.07 1.07 -9.50
CA ARG A 268 -11.82 -0.15 -9.83
C ARG A 268 -13.30 -0.04 -9.44
N GLY A 269 -13.57 0.58 -8.30
CA GLY A 269 -14.91 0.93 -7.79
C GLY A 269 -15.58 2.10 -8.52
N LYS A 270 -14.91 2.69 -9.52
CA LYS A 270 -15.39 3.82 -10.33
C LYS A 270 -15.72 5.07 -9.51
N ALA A 271 -15.03 5.29 -8.39
CA ALA A 271 -15.16 6.51 -7.60
C ALA A 271 -14.78 7.77 -8.40
N PHE A 272 -13.91 7.63 -9.40
CA PHE A 272 -13.58 8.66 -10.37
C PHE A 272 -13.36 8.06 -11.77
N LYS A 273 -13.46 8.90 -12.80
CA LYS A 273 -13.23 8.48 -14.20
C LYS A 273 -11.78 8.70 -14.58
N HIS A 274 -10.99 7.62 -14.61
CA HIS A 274 -9.58 7.69 -15.01
C HIS A 274 -9.38 8.21 -16.44
N ARG A 275 -8.42 9.13 -16.60
CA ARG A 275 -7.94 9.63 -17.89
C ARG A 275 -6.80 8.76 -18.40
N LYS A 276 -7.12 7.93 -19.40
CA LYS A 276 -6.13 7.09 -20.09
C LYS A 276 -5.02 7.92 -20.72
N GLY A 277 -3.83 7.35 -20.81
CA GLY A 277 -2.65 7.96 -21.45
C GLY A 277 -1.77 8.80 -20.51
N ILE A 278 -2.24 9.07 -19.29
CA ILE A 278 -1.42 9.64 -18.22
C ILE A 278 -1.38 8.58 -17.12
N HIS A 279 -0.19 8.02 -16.89
CA HIS A 279 -0.02 7.01 -15.86
C HIS A 279 -0.10 7.64 -14.46
N PRO A 280 -0.56 6.89 -13.45
CA PRO A 280 -0.52 7.33 -12.06
C PRO A 280 0.90 7.70 -11.63
N PHE A 281 0.99 8.69 -10.73
CA PHE A 281 2.27 9.23 -10.30
C PHE A 281 2.24 9.70 -8.85
N GLU A 282 3.38 9.64 -8.18
CA GLU A 282 3.62 10.24 -6.87
C GLU A 282 4.22 11.63 -7.03
N THR A 283 3.88 12.56 -6.16
CA THR A 283 4.63 13.81 -5.95
C THR A 283 5.12 13.87 -4.50
N TYR A 284 6.41 14.09 -4.31
CA TYR A 284 7.08 14.10 -3.01
C TYR A 284 7.05 15.51 -2.42
N VAL A 285 6.11 15.74 -1.50
CA VAL A 285 5.87 17.08 -0.91
C VAL A 285 6.92 17.42 0.14
N SER A 286 7.42 16.41 0.86
CA SER A 286 8.51 16.54 1.83
C SER A 286 9.79 15.88 1.32
N ASP A 287 10.94 16.39 1.75
CA ASP A 287 12.25 15.82 1.43
C ASP A 287 12.71 14.84 2.53
N PRO A 288 12.94 13.55 2.21
CA PRO A 288 13.36 12.55 3.19
C PRO A 288 14.75 12.79 3.79
N SER A 289 15.56 13.68 3.23
CA SER A 289 16.86 14.05 3.80
C SER A 289 16.74 14.98 5.02
N ASN A 290 15.60 15.66 5.19
CA ASN A 290 15.39 16.66 6.26
C ASN A 290 14.06 16.51 7.02
N THR A 291 13.22 15.57 6.61
CA THR A 291 11.92 15.29 7.24
C THR A 291 11.96 13.92 7.93
N SER A 292 11.42 13.83 9.15
CA SER A 292 11.38 12.56 9.87
C SER A 292 10.48 11.55 9.13
N PRO A 293 10.77 10.22 9.20
CA PRO A 293 10.01 9.23 8.43
C PRO A 293 8.49 9.28 8.64
N ASN A 294 8.03 9.52 9.88
CA ASN A 294 6.60 9.57 10.22
C ASN A 294 5.92 10.87 9.77
N GLU A 295 6.69 11.89 9.43
CA GLU A 295 6.20 13.18 8.92
C GLU A 295 6.32 13.31 7.41
N LEU A 296 6.84 12.29 6.71
CA LEU A 296 6.97 12.32 5.26
C LEU A 296 5.60 12.43 4.59
N VAL A 297 5.46 13.39 3.68
CA VAL A 297 4.24 13.67 2.92
C VAL A 297 4.47 13.33 1.46
N THR A 298 3.65 12.41 0.94
CA THR A 298 3.63 12.02 -0.47
C THR A 298 2.20 12.03 -1.00
N ASP A 299 1.98 12.67 -2.14
CA ASP A 299 0.68 12.66 -2.81
C ASP A 299 0.69 11.58 -3.91
N VAL A 300 -0.30 10.67 -3.87
CA VAL A 300 -0.57 9.69 -4.93
C VAL A 300 -1.66 10.25 -5.85
N ASN A 301 -1.32 10.45 -7.11
CA ASN A 301 -2.13 11.19 -8.07
C ASN A 301 -2.56 10.30 -9.24
N PHE A 302 -3.87 10.30 -9.53
CA PHE A 302 -4.43 9.61 -10.68
C PHE A 302 -5.08 10.64 -11.59
N ALA A 303 -4.68 10.69 -12.86
CA ALA A 303 -5.32 11.57 -13.83
C ALA A 303 -6.79 11.18 -14.05
N ILE A 304 -7.68 12.18 -14.08
CA ILE A 304 -9.13 12.02 -14.23
C ILE A 304 -9.67 12.84 -15.40
N LYS A 305 -10.88 12.48 -15.85
CA LYS A 305 -11.62 13.12 -16.96
C LYS A 305 -12.58 14.19 -16.46
#